data_AF-A0A925SWY9-F1
#
_entry.id   AF-A0A925SWY9-F1
#
_cell.length_a   1.000
_cell.length_b   1.000
_cell.length_c   1.000
_cell.angle_alpha   90.00
_cell.angle_beta   90.00
_cell.angle_gamma   90.00
#
_symmetry.space_group_name_H-M   'P 1'
#
loop_
_entity.id
_entity.type
_entity.pdbx_description
1 polymer ?
#
loop_
_entity_poly.entity_id
_entity_poly.type
_entity_poly.pdbx_seq_one_letter_code
_entity_poly.pdbx_strand_id
1 'polypeptide(L)' 'SGGLRIVDIADPAQPTEVGHFIPEPTGGEKSPQSNDVDVDARGLVYLLDRNRGLDILEFKRS' A
#
# COMPACT_ATOMS: atom_id res chain seq x y z
N SER A 1 10.17 4.62 2.89
CA SER A 1 9.30 4.18 1.78
C SER A 1 8.10 5.13 1.67
N GLY A 2 7.26 4.97 0.64
CA GLY A 2 6.09 5.81 0.40
C GLY A 2 4.74 5.16 0.77
N GLY A 3 4.75 4.04 1.47
CA GLY A 3 3.56 3.23 1.76
C GLY A 3 3.05 2.46 0.53
N LEU A 4 1.75 2.17 0.53
CA LEU A 4 1.00 1.54 -0.55
C LEU A 4 0.43 2.60 -1.50
N ARG A 5 0.55 2.36 -2.81
CA ARG A 5 -0.10 3.13 -3.87
C ARG A 5 -0.95 2.21 -4.72
N ILE A 6 -2.16 2.64 -5.04
CA ILE A 6 -3.09 1.93 -5.90
C ILE A 6 -3.18 2.73 -7.20
N VAL A 7 -2.75 2.12 -8.29
CA VAL A 7 -2.64 2.77 -9.60
C VAL A 7 -3.56 2.06 -10.58
N ASP A 8 -4.46 2.81 -11.19
CA ASP A 8 -5.23 2.37 -12.35
C ASP A 8 -4.34 2.43 -13.59
N ILE A 9 -4.23 1.29 -14.28
CA ILE A 9 -3.41 1.09 -15.47
C ILE A 9 -4.26 0.73 -16.70
N ALA A 10 -5.57 1.04 -16.68
CA ALA A 10 -6.48 0.79 -17.79
C ALA A 10 -6.03 1.48 -19.10
N ASP A 11 -5.44 2.67 -19.00
CA ASP A 11 -4.60 3.26 -20.05
C ASP A 11 -3.12 3.13 -19.63
N PRO A 12 -2.35 2.18 -20.19
CA PRO A 12 -0.94 2.01 -19.85
C PRO A 12 -0.06 3.21 -20.19
N ALA A 13 -0.49 4.08 -21.12
CA ALA A 13 0.24 5.32 -21.44
C ALA A 13 -0.03 6.44 -20.43
N GLN A 14 -1.10 6.33 -19.63
CA GLN A 14 -1.55 7.33 -18.66
C GLN A 14 -1.99 6.69 -17.32
N PRO A 15 -1.07 6.06 -16.57
CA PRO A 15 -1.38 5.49 -15.27
C PRO A 15 -1.86 6.58 -14.30
N THR A 16 -2.89 6.27 -13.51
CA THR A 16 -3.51 7.22 -12.58
C THR A 16 -3.51 6.64 -11.16
N GLU A 17 -2.96 7.37 -10.18
CA GLU A 17 -3.11 6.98 -8.77
C GLU A 17 -4.57 7.17 -8.34
N VAL A 18 -5.20 6.09 -7.88
CA VAL A 18 -6.61 6.06 -7.45
C VAL A 18 -6.77 5.82 -5.94
N GLY A 19 -5.65 5.66 -5.22
CA GLY A 19 -5.65 5.54 -3.77
C GLY A 19 -4.25 5.36 -3.20
N HIS A 20 -4.11 5.63 -1.90
CA HIS A 20 -2.88 5.36 -1.17
C HIS A 20 -3.16 5.05 0.29
N PHE A 21 -2.20 4.39 0.92
CA PHE A 21 -2.14 4.24 2.36
C PHE A 21 -0.68 4.39 2.81
N ILE A 22 -0.43 5.34 3.70
CA ILE A 22 0.89 5.60 4.26
C ILE A 22 0.78 5.33 5.76
N PRO A 23 1.31 4.22 6.28
CA PRO A 23 1.27 3.97 7.72
C PRO A 23 2.18 4.97 8.45
N GLU A 24 1.98 5.13 9.76
CA GLU A 24 2.90 5.92 10.58
C GLU A 24 4.24 5.19 10.74
N PRO A 25 5.39 5.88 10.61
CA PRO A 25 6.69 5.29 10.91
C PRO A 25 6.81 4.84 12.38
N THR A 26 7.57 3.78 12.62
CA THR A 26 7.90 3.30 13.97
C THR A 26 9.42 3.25 14.18
N GLY A 27 9.88 3.08 15.43
CA GLY A 27 11.29 2.85 15.72
C GLY A 27 12.23 4.05 15.47
N GLY A 28 11.71 5.28 15.40
CA GLY A 28 12.49 6.48 15.12
C GLY A 28 12.79 6.70 13.62
N GLU A 29 12.21 5.88 12.74
CA GLU A 29 12.33 6.04 11.30
C GLU A 29 11.64 7.31 10.81
N LYS A 30 12.22 7.95 9.78
CA LYS A 30 11.65 9.16 9.16
C LYS A 30 10.47 8.88 8.21
N SER A 31 10.30 7.62 7.83
CA SER A 31 9.26 7.18 6.89
C SER A 31 8.92 5.72 7.13
N PRO A 32 7.78 5.22 6.65
CA PRO A 32 7.46 3.80 6.72
C PRO A 32 8.52 2.95 6.05
N GLN A 33 8.69 1.73 6.52
CA GLN A 33 9.59 0.74 5.95
C GLN A 33 8.81 -0.37 5.23
N SER A 34 7.65 -0.03 4.66
CA SER A 34 6.88 -0.89 3.77
C SER A 34 7.74 -1.43 2.63
N ASN A 35 7.70 -2.74 2.41
CA ASN A 35 8.61 -3.41 1.49
C ASN A 35 7.99 -4.54 0.67
N ASP A 36 6.78 -5.00 0.98
CA ASP A 36 6.10 -6.03 0.21
C ASP A 36 4.58 -5.86 0.26
N VAL A 37 3.90 -6.33 -0.77
CA VAL A 37 2.44 -6.28 -0.89
C VAL A 37 1.90 -7.52 -1.60
N ASP A 38 0.82 -8.09 -1.06
CA ASP A 38 0.05 -9.16 -1.71
C ASP A 38 -1.46 -8.90 -1.58
N VAL A 39 -2.25 -9.56 -2.43
CA VAL A 39 -3.72 -9.45 -2.44
C VAL A 39 -4.35 -10.83 -2.55
N ASP A 40 -5.27 -11.14 -1.64
CA ASP A 40 -5.98 -12.43 -1.68
C ASP A 40 -7.26 -12.41 -2.53
N ALA A 41 -7.86 -13.59 -2.71
CA ALA A 41 -9.09 -13.76 -3.49
C ALA A 41 -10.33 -13.06 -2.89
N ARG A 42 -10.27 -12.59 -1.64
CA ARG A 42 -11.33 -11.78 -1.00
C ARG A 42 -11.13 -10.29 -1.27
N GLY A 43 -10.02 -9.90 -1.89
CA GLY A 43 -9.66 -8.50 -2.13
C GLY A 43 -8.98 -7.83 -0.94
N LEU A 44 -8.52 -8.59 0.06
CA LEU A 44 -7.73 -8.04 1.17
C LEU A 44 -6.30 -7.81 0.72
N VAL A 45 -5.78 -6.62 1.01
CA VAL A 45 -4.41 -6.21 0.70
C VAL A 45 -3.55 -6.37 1.95
N TYR A 46 -2.46 -7.11 1.83
CA TYR A 46 -1.48 -7.38 2.89
C TYR A 46 -0.25 -6.52 2.63
N LEU A 47 -0.06 -5.47 3.44
CA LEU A 47 1.10 -4.59 3.33
C LEU A 47 2.09 -4.91 4.45
N LEU A 48 3.28 -5.37 4.07
CA LEU A 48 4.35 -5.66 5.02
C LEU A 48 5.27 -4.44 5.18
N ASP A 49 5.51 -4.07 6.43
CA ASP A 49 6.50 -3.10 6.88
C ASP A 49 7.53 -3.79 7.78
N ARG A 50 8.82 -3.59 7.47
CA ARG A 50 9.93 -4.24 8.19
C ARG A 50 9.94 -3.97 9.70
N ASN A 51 9.46 -2.79 10.11
CA ASN A 51 9.57 -2.30 11.48
C ASN A 51 8.21 -2.22 12.20
N ARG A 52 7.11 -2.11 11.46
CA ARG A 52 5.75 -2.01 12.02
C ARG A 52 4.96 -3.32 11.94
N GLY A 53 5.35 -4.26 11.07
CA GLY A 53 4.65 -5.53 10.88
C GLY A 53 3.68 -5.48 9.69
N LEU A 54 2.47 -6.02 9.87
CA LEU A 54 1.50 -6.24 8.80
C LEU A 54 0.24 -5.36 8.96
N ASP A 55 -0.12 -4.62 7.91
CA ASP A 55 -1.46 -4.04 7.74
C ASP A 55 -2.30 -4.92 6.81
N ILE A 56 -3.59 -5.07 7.15
CA ILE A 56 -4.58 -5.73 6.30
C ILE A 56 -5.63 -4.68 5.92
N LEU A 57 -5.73 -4.38 4.63
CA LEU A 57 -6.52 -3.27 4.09
C LEU A 57 -7.56 -3.79 3.11
N GLU A 58 -8.61 -3.00 2.90
CA GLU A 58 -9.59 -3.19 1.82
C GLU A 58 -9.65 -1.89 1.00
N PHE A 59 -9.59 -2.00 -0.33
CA PHE A 59 -9.78 -0.83 -1.20
C PHE A 59 -11.20 -0.78 -1.73
N LYS A 60 -11.89 0.33 -1.44
CA LYS A 60 -13.23 0.61 -1.99
C LYS A 60 -13.11 1.72 -3.01
N ARG A 61 -13.31 1.37 -4.28
CA ARG A 61 -13.45 2.34 -5.36
C ARG A 61 -14.82 3.00 -5.19
N SER A 62 -14.83 4.30 -4.93
CA SER A 62 -16.04 5.15 -4.94
C SER A 62 -16.55 5.37 -6.35
#